data_AF-A0A6I3CN64-F1
#
_entry.id   AF-A0A6I3CN64-F1
#
_cell.length_a   1.000
_cell.length_b   1.000
_cell.length_c   1.000
_cell.angle_alpha   90.00
_cell.angle_beta   90.00
_cell.angle_gamma   90.00
#
_symmetry.space_group_name_H-M   'P 1'
#
loop_
_entity.id
_entity.type
_entity.pdbx_description
1 polymer ?
#
loop_
_entity_poly.entity_id
_entity_poly.type
_entity_poly.pdbx_seq_one_letter_code
_entity_poly.pdbx_strand_id
1 'polypeptide(L)'
;MTRLLATSGGALLIVTGLLSLAAPAHAQTCADGGKCAIGDTGPGGGIVFMVPSTMGNRTKLTYEVALANWSGTPTDPTAVWCSGKGSNVSLGTGKAIGAGKSNTEKMVKHCKSSAAILARSYRAGGKSDWFLPSYGELKKVNSNTKTDGGWGAGAFYWSSSEGPDCVKTNENQRCIKVGQGAWDQNFYVDAAYGALGTDAKNTLLAVRPVRSF
;
A
#
# COMPACT_ATOMS: atom_id res chain seq x y z
N MET A 1 48.05 -70.63 -47.07
CA MET A 1 46.62 -70.49 -46.73
C MET A 1 46.53 -70.08 -45.26
N THR A 2 46.45 -68.77 -45.02
CA THR A 2 46.47 -68.20 -43.67
C THR A 2 45.06 -68.21 -43.09
N ARG A 3 44.89 -68.86 -41.93
CA ARG A 3 43.67 -68.84 -41.11
C ARG A 3 43.42 -67.43 -40.58
N LEU A 4 42.14 -67.01 -40.54
CA LEU A 4 41.64 -66.07 -39.54
C LEU A 4 40.29 -66.58 -39.03
N LEU A 5 40.21 -66.85 -37.72
CA LEU A 5 38.97 -67.11 -36.98
C LEU A 5 38.30 -65.78 -36.67
N ALA A 6 36.97 -65.69 -36.78
CA ALA A 6 36.18 -64.57 -36.28
C ALA A 6 35.18 -65.07 -35.23
N THR A 7 35.31 -64.55 -34.01
CA THR A 7 34.43 -64.78 -32.85
C THR A 7 33.39 -63.67 -32.70
N SER A 8 32.16 -64.09 -32.41
CA SER A 8 31.09 -63.46 -31.61
C SER A 8 30.94 -61.93 -31.61
N GLY A 9 29.87 -61.43 -32.21
CA GLY A 9 29.32 -60.09 -31.95
C GLY A 9 28.06 -60.19 -31.07
N GLY A 10 28.20 -59.95 -29.77
CA GLY A 10 27.08 -59.69 -28.87
C GLY A 10 26.61 -58.24 -29.04
N ALA A 11 25.33 -58.05 -29.37
CA ALA A 11 24.73 -56.72 -29.50
C ALA A 11 24.54 -56.09 -28.10
N LEU A 12 25.32 -55.05 -27.82
CA LEU A 12 25.18 -54.21 -26.64
C LEU A 12 23.98 -53.27 -26.83
N LEU A 13 22.83 -53.57 -26.22
CA LEU A 13 21.71 -52.63 -26.11
C LEU A 13 22.09 -51.53 -25.11
N ILE A 14 22.46 -50.35 -25.59
CA ILE A 14 22.59 -49.16 -24.74
C ILE A 14 21.18 -48.58 -24.58
N VAL A 15 20.54 -48.86 -23.44
CA VAL A 15 19.33 -48.14 -23.02
C VAL A 15 19.77 -46.76 -22.54
N THR A 16 19.82 -45.78 -23.44
CA THR A 16 20.00 -44.38 -23.07
C THR A 16 18.71 -43.87 -22.45
N GLY A 17 18.55 -44.06 -21.14
CA GLY A 17 17.49 -43.39 -20.39
C GLY A 17 17.74 -41.87 -20.42
N LEU A 18 16.85 -41.12 -21.06
CA LEU A 18 16.81 -39.66 -20.89
C LEU A 18 16.40 -39.36 -19.46
N LEU A 19 17.37 -38.99 -18.62
CA LEU A 19 17.10 -38.41 -17.31
C LEU A 19 16.63 -36.96 -17.53
N SER A 20 15.32 -36.74 -17.55
CA SER A 20 14.77 -35.37 -17.59
C SER A 20 14.94 -34.74 -16.21
N LEU A 21 15.94 -33.88 -16.06
CA LEU A 21 16.10 -33.02 -14.89
C LEU A 21 15.01 -31.95 -14.94
N ALA A 22 13.92 -32.15 -14.19
CA ALA A 22 12.94 -31.08 -13.98
C ALA A 22 13.64 -29.92 -13.26
N ALA A 23 13.70 -28.75 -13.91
CA ALA A 23 14.19 -27.54 -13.27
C ALA A 23 13.34 -27.25 -12.02
N PRO A 24 13.92 -26.76 -10.91
CA PRO A 24 13.14 -26.39 -9.74
C PRO A 24 12.12 -25.33 -10.14
N ALA A 25 10.84 -25.58 -9.85
CA ALA A 25 9.78 -24.61 -10.04
C ALA A 25 10.15 -23.35 -9.25
N HIS A 26 10.41 -22.24 -9.94
CA HIS A 26 10.63 -20.96 -9.28
C HIS A 26 9.32 -20.55 -8.61
N ALA A 27 9.37 -20.32 -7.29
CA ALA A 27 8.23 -19.79 -6.57
C ALA A 27 7.87 -18.43 -7.15
N GLN A 28 6.61 -18.26 -7.55
CA GLN A 28 6.11 -17.01 -8.12
C GLN A 28 6.29 -15.86 -7.11
N THR A 29 6.70 -14.69 -7.58
CA THR A 29 6.78 -13.48 -6.73
C THR A 29 5.39 -12.97 -6.38
N CYS A 30 5.25 -12.17 -5.31
CA CYS A 30 3.97 -11.53 -4.95
C CYS A 30 3.38 -10.71 -6.12
N ALA A 31 4.22 -9.97 -6.85
CA ALA A 31 3.81 -9.15 -7.99
C ALA A 31 3.13 -9.98 -9.09
N ASP A 32 3.55 -11.23 -9.26
CA ASP A 32 3.08 -12.13 -10.29
C ASP A 32 2.04 -13.16 -9.78
N GLY A 33 1.47 -12.94 -8.59
CA GLY A 33 0.42 -13.79 -8.02
C GLY A 33 0.90 -14.89 -7.07
N GLY A 34 2.17 -14.86 -6.68
CA GLY A 34 2.70 -15.67 -5.60
C GLY A 34 2.26 -15.22 -4.21
N LYS A 35 2.75 -15.94 -3.19
CA LYS A 35 2.48 -15.58 -1.78
C LYS A 35 3.21 -14.28 -1.43
N CYS A 36 2.48 -13.34 -0.85
CA CYS A 36 3.03 -12.05 -0.42
C CYS A 36 3.50 -12.06 1.04
N ALA A 37 4.58 -11.34 1.29
CA ALA A 37 5.09 -10.92 2.58
C ALA A 37 5.13 -9.38 2.68
N ILE A 38 5.20 -8.84 3.89
CA ILE A 38 5.42 -7.40 4.09
C ILE A 38 6.80 -7.04 3.53
N GLY A 39 6.88 -5.94 2.77
CA GLY A 39 8.08 -5.49 2.07
C GLY A 39 8.16 -5.94 0.61
N ASP A 40 7.37 -6.95 0.20
CA ASP A 40 7.37 -7.41 -1.19
C ASP A 40 6.82 -6.34 -2.14
N THR A 41 7.22 -6.41 -3.41
CA THR A 41 6.51 -5.68 -4.47
C THR A 41 5.21 -6.42 -4.78
N GLY A 42 4.08 -5.73 -4.64
CA GLY A 42 2.78 -6.28 -5.01
C GLY A 42 2.39 -6.03 -6.46
N PRO A 43 1.23 -6.55 -6.92
CA PRO A 43 0.85 -6.56 -8.34
C PRO A 43 0.61 -5.19 -8.98
N GLY A 44 0.67 -4.10 -8.21
CA GLY A 44 0.52 -2.73 -8.70
C GLY A 44 1.85 -1.99 -8.72
N GLY A 45 2.94 -2.65 -8.34
CA GLY A 45 4.28 -2.08 -8.22
C GLY A 45 4.52 -1.34 -6.90
N GLY A 46 3.57 -1.42 -5.95
CA GLY A 46 3.72 -0.86 -4.61
C GLY A 46 4.41 -1.80 -3.63
N ILE A 47 4.70 -1.30 -2.43
CA ILE A 47 5.26 -2.09 -1.33
C ILE A 47 4.10 -2.69 -0.52
N VAL A 48 4.11 -4.01 -0.34
CA VAL A 48 3.15 -4.70 0.53
C VAL A 48 3.38 -4.27 1.98
N PHE A 49 2.42 -3.59 2.58
CA PHE A 49 2.50 -3.16 3.98
C PHE A 49 1.64 -4.00 4.91
N MET A 50 0.75 -4.84 4.38
CA MET A 50 -0.16 -5.64 5.19
C MET A 50 -0.58 -6.90 4.43
N VAL A 51 -0.62 -8.03 5.13
CA VAL A 51 -1.01 -9.35 4.60
C VAL A 51 -2.18 -9.92 5.43
N PRO A 52 -2.85 -11.01 5.00
CA PRO A 52 -4.03 -11.53 5.70
C PRO A 52 -3.79 -11.96 7.15
N SER A 53 -2.55 -12.31 7.50
CA SER A 53 -2.12 -12.70 8.86
C SER A 53 -1.72 -11.51 9.73
N THR A 54 -1.66 -10.29 9.20
CA THR A 54 -1.28 -9.10 9.98
C THR A 54 -2.29 -8.84 11.10
N MET A 55 -1.80 -8.66 12.33
CA MET A 55 -2.66 -8.39 13.48
C MET A 55 -3.54 -7.15 13.27
N GLY A 56 -4.85 -7.33 13.44
CA GLY A 56 -5.89 -6.31 13.23
C GLY A 56 -6.47 -6.29 11.81
N ASN A 57 -5.85 -6.98 10.84
CA ASN A 57 -6.40 -7.13 9.50
C ASN A 57 -7.53 -8.16 9.49
N ARG A 58 -8.78 -7.67 9.55
CA ARG A 58 -9.98 -8.51 9.49
C ARG A 58 -10.52 -8.71 8.08
N THR A 59 -10.01 -8.00 7.08
CA THR A 59 -10.49 -8.12 5.69
C THR A 59 -9.94 -9.34 4.98
N LYS A 60 -8.87 -9.94 5.50
CA LYS A 60 -8.16 -11.08 4.91
C LYS A 60 -7.56 -10.79 3.53
N LEU A 61 -7.40 -9.52 3.18
CA LEU A 61 -6.74 -9.07 1.97
C LEU A 61 -5.27 -8.74 2.22
N THR A 62 -4.49 -8.72 1.15
CA THR A 62 -3.16 -8.12 1.10
C THR A 62 -3.30 -6.67 0.67
N TYR A 63 -2.45 -5.78 1.18
CA TYR A 63 -2.45 -4.37 0.83
C TYR A 63 -1.06 -3.91 0.46
N GLU A 64 -1.00 -3.03 -0.53
CA GLU A 64 0.22 -2.34 -0.93
C GLU A 64 0.03 -0.82 -0.96
N VAL A 65 1.13 -0.11 -0.80
CA VAL A 65 1.20 1.35 -0.88
C VAL A 65 2.07 1.74 -2.07
N ALA A 66 1.71 2.82 -2.76
CA ALA A 66 2.49 3.34 -3.87
C ALA A 66 3.92 3.75 -3.42
N LEU A 67 4.84 3.94 -4.37
CA LEU A 67 6.21 4.40 -4.10
C LEU A 67 6.29 5.92 -3.98
N ALA A 68 7.40 6.45 -3.46
CA ALA A 68 7.59 7.90 -3.22
C ALA A 68 7.51 8.79 -4.46
N ASN A 69 7.70 8.21 -5.64
CA ASN A 69 7.66 8.89 -6.94
C ASN A 69 6.38 8.59 -7.75
N TRP A 70 5.32 8.12 -7.10
CA TRP A 70 4.10 7.66 -7.78
C TRP A 70 3.43 8.72 -8.66
N SER A 71 3.65 10.01 -8.36
CA SER A 71 3.15 11.17 -9.12
C SER A 71 4.12 11.67 -10.20
N GLY A 72 5.26 11.01 -10.40
CA GLY A 72 6.33 11.44 -11.31
C GLY A 72 7.26 12.51 -10.73
N THR A 73 7.12 12.84 -9.44
CA THR A 73 7.97 13.80 -8.71
C THR A 73 8.74 13.11 -7.58
N PRO A 74 9.90 13.63 -7.13
CA PRO A 74 10.64 13.03 -6.02
C PRO A 74 9.92 13.05 -4.66
N THR A 75 8.90 13.91 -4.52
CA THR A 75 8.08 14.06 -3.32
C THR A 75 6.62 13.77 -3.64
N ASP A 76 5.88 13.26 -2.65
CA ASP A 76 4.44 13.08 -2.80
C ASP A 76 3.73 14.42 -2.99
N PRO A 77 2.69 14.47 -3.84
CA PRO A 77 1.88 15.65 -4.02
C PRO A 77 1.03 15.88 -2.76
N THR A 78 0.75 17.15 -2.49
CA THR A 78 -0.17 17.54 -1.42
C THR A 78 -1.56 17.87 -1.98
N ALA A 79 -2.58 17.62 -1.17
CA ALA A 79 -3.96 18.00 -1.50
C ALA A 79 -4.73 18.34 -0.23
N VAL A 80 -5.82 19.08 -0.40
CA VAL A 80 -6.82 19.25 0.66
C VAL A 80 -7.56 17.94 0.88
N TRP A 81 -8.01 17.67 2.09
CA TRP A 81 -8.79 16.47 2.37
C TRP A 81 -10.09 16.47 1.55
N CYS A 82 -10.80 17.61 1.50
CA CYS A 82 -11.99 17.78 0.68
C CYS A 82 -12.29 19.26 0.41
N SER A 83 -12.56 19.61 -0.84
CA SER A 83 -13.08 20.93 -1.23
C SER A 83 -14.54 20.89 -1.66
N GLY A 84 -15.20 22.05 -1.66
CA GLY A 84 -16.61 22.18 -2.05
C GLY A 84 -17.55 21.72 -0.94
N LYS A 85 -18.69 21.10 -1.30
CA LYS A 85 -19.76 20.78 -0.34
C LYS A 85 -19.29 19.89 0.82
N GLY A 86 -18.35 18.98 0.59
CA GLY A 86 -17.82 18.08 1.62
C GLY A 86 -16.81 18.69 2.60
N SER A 87 -16.34 19.93 2.38
CA SER A 87 -15.28 20.53 3.21
C SER A 87 -15.75 20.87 4.63
N ASN A 88 -17.03 21.17 4.82
CA ASN A 88 -17.60 21.67 6.09
C ASN A 88 -18.68 20.75 6.68
N VAL A 89 -18.89 19.56 6.13
CA VAL A 89 -19.88 18.59 6.61
C VAL A 89 -19.22 17.26 6.92
N SER A 90 -19.88 16.44 7.75
CA SER A 90 -19.46 15.05 7.92
C SER A 90 -19.89 14.21 6.71
N LEU A 91 -18.99 13.36 6.21
CA LEU A 91 -19.23 12.41 5.13
C LEU A 91 -19.50 10.99 5.64
N GLY A 92 -19.41 10.76 6.96
CA GLY A 92 -19.66 9.46 7.58
C GLY A 92 -18.61 8.41 7.23
N THR A 93 -17.33 8.81 7.23
CA THR A 93 -16.21 7.90 6.93
C THR A 93 -15.83 7.03 8.14
N GLY A 94 -15.32 5.82 7.88
CA GLY A 94 -14.87 4.87 8.90
C GLY A 94 -13.36 4.96 9.18
N LYS A 95 -12.93 4.46 10.35
CA LYS A 95 -11.51 4.44 10.78
C LYS A 95 -10.82 3.07 10.68
N ALA A 96 -11.60 2.00 10.58
CA ALA A 96 -11.09 0.64 10.65
C ALA A 96 -10.29 0.26 9.40
N ILE A 97 -9.36 -0.69 9.54
CA ILE A 97 -8.75 -1.37 8.40
C ILE A 97 -9.85 -1.95 7.51
N GLY A 98 -9.77 -1.72 6.20
CA GLY A 98 -10.81 -2.04 5.22
C GLY A 98 -11.74 -0.89 4.87
N ALA A 99 -11.75 0.21 5.64
CA ALA A 99 -12.66 1.32 5.37
C ALA A 99 -12.20 2.23 4.21
N GLY A 100 -10.90 2.24 3.88
CA GLY A 100 -10.31 3.27 3.03
C GLY A 100 -10.92 3.36 1.63
N LYS A 101 -11.22 2.23 1.01
CA LYS A 101 -11.90 2.18 -0.30
C LYS A 101 -13.28 2.83 -0.26
N SER A 102 -14.12 2.41 0.69
CA SER A 102 -15.48 2.96 0.85
C SER A 102 -15.48 4.44 1.26
N ASN A 103 -14.48 4.87 2.03
CA ASN A 103 -14.32 6.28 2.39
C ASN A 103 -13.94 7.12 1.17
N THR A 104 -13.00 6.62 0.36
CA THR A 104 -12.56 7.27 -0.88
C THR A 104 -13.74 7.46 -1.84
N GLU A 105 -14.62 6.46 -1.97
CA GLU A 105 -15.85 6.56 -2.77
C GLU A 105 -16.80 7.66 -2.25
N LYS A 106 -17.00 7.77 -0.94
CA LYS A 106 -17.78 8.86 -0.32
C LYS A 106 -17.15 10.23 -0.64
N MET A 107 -15.83 10.35 -0.47
CA MET A 107 -15.12 11.61 -0.75
C MET A 107 -15.23 12.00 -2.23
N VAL A 108 -15.03 11.07 -3.16
CA VAL A 108 -15.16 11.33 -4.62
C VAL A 108 -16.57 11.81 -4.98
N LYS A 109 -17.61 11.31 -4.30
CA LYS A 109 -19.00 11.74 -4.51
C LYS A 109 -19.30 13.14 -3.98
N HIS A 110 -18.68 13.55 -2.88
CA HIS A 110 -19.04 14.76 -2.13
C HIS A 110 -18.06 15.92 -2.26
N CYS A 111 -16.83 15.66 -2.70
CA CYS A 111 -15.77 16.65 -2.85
C CYS A 111 -15.61 17.06 -4.32
N LYS A 112 -15.36 18.36 -4.57
CA LYS A 112 -15.02 18.84 -5.93
C LYS A 112 -13.58 18.44 -6.30
N SER A 113 -12.65 18.62 -5.36
CA SER A 113 -11.29 18.11 -5.38
C SER A 113 -10.96 17.56 -3.99
N SER A 114 -10.08 16.56 -3.91
CA SER A 114 -9.70 15.94 -2.64
C SER A 114 -8.44 15.08 -2.78
N ALA A 115 -7.79 14.83 -1.65
CA ALA A 115 -6.78 13.78 -1.51
C ALA A 115 -7.29 12.41 -1.99
N ALA A 116 -8.58 12.11 -1.79
CA ALA A 116 -9.21 10.88 -2.27
C ALA A 116 -9.30 10.83 -3.80
N ILE A 117 -9.72 11.92 -4.46
CA ILE A 117 -9.76 12.00 -5.93
C ILE A 117 -8.35 11.82 -6.50
N LEU A 118 -7.35 12.44 -5.87
CA LEU A 118 -5.95 12.33 -6.26
C LEU A 118 -5.42 10.89 -6.09
N ALA A 119 -5.67 10.24 -4.96
CA ALA A 119 -5.28 8.85 -4.77
C ALA A 119 -6.00 7.90 -5.74
N ARG A 120 -7.30 8.14 -5.96
CA ARG A 120 -8.17 7.34 -6.84
C ARG A 120 -7.78 7.45 -8.31
N SER A 121 -7.09 8.51 -8.74
CA SER A 121 -6.66 8.71 -10.13
C SER A 121 -5.38 7.95 -10.50
N TYR A 122 -4.66 7.41 -9.51
CA TYR A 122 -3.44 6.63 -9.74
C TYR A 122 -3.72 5.32 -10.49
N ARG A 123 -2.82 4.93 -11.42
CA ARG A 123 -3.01 3.82 -12.38
C ARG A 123 -1.80 2.87 -12.53
N ALA A 124 -0.88 2.84 -11.58
CA ALA A 124 0.29 1.96 -11.70
C ALA A 124 -0.08 0.47 -11.72
N GLY A 125 0.78 -0.32 -12.39
CA GLY A 125 0.58 -1.76 -12.62
C GLY A 125 -0.68 -2.12 -13.39
N GLY A 126 -1.25 -1.17 -14.16
CA GLY A 126 -2.53 -1.34 -14.85
C GLY A 126 -3.72 -1.46 -13.90
N LYS A 127 -3.57 -1.09 -12.62
CA LYS A 127 -4.61 -1.21 -11.59
C LYS A 127 -5.40 0.10 -11.47
N SER A 128 -6.70 -0.02 -11.29
CA SER A 128 -7.61 1.13 -11.22
C SER A 128 -8.43 1.15 -9.94
N ASP A 129 -7.98 0.48 -8.89
CA ASP A 129 -8.66 0.29 -7.61
C ASP A 129 -7.90 0.92 -6.43
N TRP A 130 -6.91 1.77 -6.72
CA TRP A 130 -6.19 2.59 -5.75
C TRP A 130 -7.11 3.55 -4.99
N PHE A 131 -6.84 3.78 -3.71
CA PHE A 131 -7.66 4.60 -2.81
C PHE A 131 -6.80 5.31 -1.75
N LEU A 132 -7.39 6.29 -1.06
CA LEU A 132 -6.76 6.97 0.07
C LEU A 132 -6.96 6.11 1.34
N PRO A 133 -5.88 5.69 2.04
CA PRO A 133 -5.98 4.75 3.16
C PRO A 133 -6.84 5.32 4.28
N SER A 134 -7.64 4.50 4.94
CA SER A 134 -8.27 4.85 6.21
C SER A 134 -7.21 5.07 7.30
N TYR A 135 -7.62 5.68 8.41
CA TYR A 135 -6.77 5.83 9.59
C TYR A 135 -6.09 4.52 10.02
N GLY A 136 -6.83 3.42 10.09
CA GLY A 136 -6.30 2.11 10.46
C GLY A 136 -5.29 1.56 9.46
N GLU A 137 -5.51 1.78 8.16
CA GLU A 137 -4.58 1.38 7.10
C GLU A 137 -3.32 2.26 7.10
N LEU A 138 -3.47 3.58 7.23
CA LEU A 138 -2.35 4.53 7.25
C LEU A 138 -1.41 4.29 8.45
N LYS A 139 -1.97 3.90 9.60
CA LYS A 139 -1.17 3.44 10.74
C LYS A 139 -0.30 2.23 10.40
N LYS A 140 -0.81 1.28 9.62
CA LYS A 140 -0.05 0.09 9.19
C LYS A 140 0.98 0.44 8.13
N VAL A 141 0.65 1.36 7.23
CA VAL A 141 1.63 1.94 6.30
C VAL A 141 2.80 2.54 7.09
N ASN A 142 2.54 3.39 8.08
CA ASN A 142 3.60 3.98 8.91
C ASN A 142 4.38 2.93 9.71
N SER A 143 3.73 1.94 10.33
CA SER A 143 4.45 0.95 11.14
C SER A 143 5.31 -0.01 10.32
N ASN A 144 4.89 -0.32 9.09
CA ASN A 144 5.47 -1.41 8.31
C ASN A 144 6.30 -0.93 7.11
N THR A 145 6.25 0.36 6.77
CA THR A 145 7.01 0.90 5.63
C THR A 145 7.86 2.13 5.97
N LYS A 146 8.06 2.43 7.26
CA LYS A 146 8.71 3.68 7.70
C LYS A 146 10.10 3.87 7.09
N THR A 147 10.84 2.78 6.94
CA THR A 147 12.26 2.78 6.55
C THR A 147 12.50 2.59 5.05
N ASP A 148 11.60 1.90 4.37
CA ASP A 148 11.73 1.47 2.98
C ASP A 148 10.77 2.20 2.02
N GLY A 149 9.75 2.88 2.55
CA GLY A 149 8.73 3.55 1.75
C GLY A 149 9.16 4.90 1.17
N GLY A 150 10.34 5.44 1.49
CA GLY A 150 10.79 6.75 0.98
C GLY A 150 9.84 7.89 1.37
N TRP A 151 9.46 7.95 2.65
CA TRP A 151 8.55 8.98 3.17
C TRP A 151 9.28 10.32 3.33
N GLY A 152 8.58 11.42 3.05
CA GLY A 152 9.14 12.75 3.30
C GLY A 152 9.41 12.94 4.80
N ALA A 153 10.65 13.28 5.16
CA ALA A 153 11.00 13.52 6.56
C ALA A 153 10.11 14.65 7.14
N GLY A 154 9.36 14.33 8.19
CA GLY A 154 8.46 15.29 8.84
C GLY A 154 7.15 15.55 8.10
N ALA A 155 6.86 14.82 7.01
CA ALA A 155 5.63 14.98 6.26
C ALA A 155 4.44 14.31 6.98
N PHE A 156 3.31 15.02 6.96
CA PHE A 156 2.01 14.51 7.38
C PHE A 156 1.24 14.02 6.16
N TYR A 157 0.63 12.85 6.28
CA TYR A 157 -0.12 12.19 5.22
C TYR A 157 -1.58 12.09 5.58
N TRP A 158 -2.44 12.39 4.61
CA TRP A 158 -3.87 12.23 4.80
C TRP A 158 -4.29 10.77 4.90
N SER A 159 -5.19 10.48 5.85
CA SER A 159 -6.09 9.35 5.74
C SER A 159 -7.43 9.77 5.13
N SER A 160 -8.24 8.80 4.69
CA SER A 160 -9.63 9.00 4.26
C SER A 160 -10.63 9.01 5.42
N SER A 161 -10.15 9.00 6.66
CA SER A 161 -10.99 8.98 7.86
C SER A 161 -11.19 10.38 8.44
N GLU A 162 -12.44 10.75 8.67
CA GLU A 162 -12.79 12.00 9.32
C GLU A 162 -12.38 12.03 10.79
N GLY A 163 -11.99 13.22 11.21
CA GLY A 163 -11.62 13.55 12.58
C GLY A 163 -12.17 14.93 12.94
N PRO A 164 -12.04 15.34 14.20
CA PRO A 164 -12.19 16.75 14.55
C PRO A 164 -11.11 17.60 13.85
N ASP A 165 -11.41 18.86 13.55
CA ASP A 165 -10.36 19.88 13.39
C ASP A 165 -10.06 20.44 14.79
N CYS A 166 -8.80 20.33 15.23
CA CYS A 166 -8.41 20.54 16.62
C CYS A 166 -7.39 21.68 16.74
N VAL A 167 -7.68 22.66 17.61
CA VAL A 167 -6.62 23.50 18.18
C VAL A 167 -6.05 22.79 19.41
N LYS A 168 -4.73 22.55 19.43
CA LYS A 168 -4.02 22.00 20.58
C LYS A 168 -3.63 23.16 21.51
N THR A 169 -4.16 23.18 22.73
CA THR A 169 -3.64 24.10 23.76
C THR A 169 -2.42 23.47 24.46
N ASN A 170 -1.49 24.32 24.84
CA ASN A 170 -0.24 24.00 25.55
C ASN A 170 -0.46 23.34 26.93
N GLU A 171 -1.69 23.33 27.46
CA GLU A 171 -1.98 22.93 28.83
C GLU A 171 -2.57 21.52 29.02
N ASN A 172 -2.53 20.64 28.00
CA ASN A 172 -2.65 19.17 28.11
C ASN A 172 -2.79 18.46 26.74
N GLN A 173 -2.40 19.09 25.62
CA GLN A 173 -2.62 18.56 24.27
C GLN A 173 -4.08 18.14 24.00
N ARG A 174 -5.05 18.71 24.75
CA ARG A 174 -6.48 18.42 24.58
C ARG A 174 -6.93 19.02 23.25
N CYS A 175 -7.58 18.20 22.42
CA CYS A 175 -8.24 18.70 21.22
C CYS A 175 -9.44 19.56 21.61
N ILE A 176 -9.38 20.86 21.32
CA ILE A 176 -10.55 21.73 21.27
C ILE A 176 -11.04 21.70 19.83
N LYS A 177 -12.22 21.09 19.60
CA LYS A 177 -12.80 20.98 18.27
C LYS A 177 -13.26 22.37 17.80
N VAL A 178 -12.67 22.85 16.72
CA VAL A 178 -13.01 24.14 16.10
C VAL A 178 -13.70 23.97 14.74
N GLY A 179 -13.67 22.76 14.17
CA GLY A 179 -14.25 22.52 12.84
C GLY A 179 -14.33 21.04 12.44
N GLN A 180 -14.48 20.83 11.13
CA GLN A 180 -14.41 19.51 10.51
C GLN A 180 -12.99 19.25 10.03
N GLY A 181 -12.42 18.14 10.47
CA GLY A 181 -11.07 17.73 10.12
C GLY A 181 -11.02 16.31 9.58
N ALA A 182 -9.80 15.83 9.42
CA ALA A 182 -9.52 14.45 9.08
C ALA A 182 -8.28 13.98 9.83
N TRP A 183 -8.15 12.66 9.99
CA TRP A 183 -6.96 12.08 10.58
C TRP A 183 -5.81 12.10 9.59
N ASP A 184 -4.65 12.46 10.10
CA ASP A 184 -3.37 12.42 9.41
C ASP A 184 -2.36 11.59 10.21
N GLN A 185 -1.24 11.28 9.55
CA GLN A 185 -0.15 10.54 10.13
C GLN A 185 1.17 11.25 9.80
N ASN A 186 1.93 11.61 10.83
CA ASN A 186 3.30 12.07 10.69
C ASN A 186 4.25 10.87 10.49
N PHE A 187 5.10 10.91 9.46
CA PHE A 187 6.09 9.87 9.16
C PHE A 187 7.52 10.20 9.66
N TYR A 188 7.68 11.19 10.54
CA TYR A 188 8.97 11.56 11.14
C TYR A 188 9.60 10.41 11.95
N VAL A 189 10.93 10.25 11.80
CA VAL A 189 11.67 9.02 12.13
C VAL A 189 11.85 8.74 13.63
N ASP A 190 11.81 9.76 14.50
CA ASP A 190 12.12 9.63 15.94
C ASP A 190 10.90 9.57 16.88
N ALA A 191 9.70 9.87 16.38
CA ALA A 191 8.50 9.79 17.20
C ALA A 191 8.16 8.32 17.46
N ALA A 192 8.26 7.89 18.73
CA ALA A 192 8.01 6.53 19.22
C ALA A 192 6.66 5.93 18.75
N TYR A 193 5.71 6.77 18.34
CA TYR A 193 4.62 6.46 17.42
C TYR A 193 4.27 7.76 16.69
N GLY A 194 4.89 8.05 15.52
CA GLY A 194 4.63 9.23 14.66
C GLY A 194 3.24 9.83 14.92
N ALA A 195 3.19 11.02 15.51
CA ALA A 195 2.01 11.50 16.21
C ALA A 195 0.80 11.53 15.26
N LEU A 196 -0.17 10.66 15.52
CA LEU A 196 -1.46 10.71 14.84
C LEU A 196 -2.10 12.05 15.14
N GLY A 197 -2.36 12.80 14.08
CA GLY A 197 -2.90 14.13 14.15
C GLY A 197 -4.31 14.18 13.61
N THR A 198 -4.86 15.37 13.74
CA THR A 198 -6.01 15.76 12.95
C THR A 198 -5.81 17.19 12.49
N ASP A 199 -6.12 17.44 11.24
CA ASP A 199 -6.02 18.75 10.63
C ASP A 199 -7.33 19.12 9.94
N ALA A 200 -7.53 20.43 9.75
CA ALA A 200 -8.66 20.98 9.01
C ALA A 200 -8.73 20.40 7.59
N LYS A 201 -9.94 20.16 7.08
CA LYS A 201 -10.13 19.54 5.76
C LYS A 201 -9.58 20.34 4.58
N ASN A 202 -9.28 21.62 4.78
CA ASN A 202 -8.68 22.52 3.79
C ASN A 202 -7.14 22.62 3.89
N THR A 203 -6.50 21.92 4.83
CA THR A 203 -5.04 21.86 4.94
C THR A 203 -4.43 21.03 3.79
N LEU A 204 -3.32 21.49 3.22
CA LEU A 204 -2.56 20.75 2.20
C LEU A 204 -1.59 19.77 2.88
N LEU A 205 -1.90 18.49 2.88
CA LEU A 205 -1.03 17.42 3.37
C LEU A 205 -0.73 16.41 2.26
N ALA A 206 0.33 15.62 2.46
CA ALA A 206 0.81 14.65 1.48
C ALA A 206 -0.22 13.53 1.26
N VAL A 207 -0.24 13.00 0.04
CA VAL A 207 -1.15 11.95 -0.39
C VAL A 207 -0.35 10.79 -0.93
N ARG A 208 -0.61 9.58 -0.42
CA ARG A 208 -0.08 8.36 -1.04
C ARG A 208 -1.17 7.29 -1.21
N PRO A 209 -1.41 6.84 -2.46
CA PRO A 209 -2.41 5.82 -2.73
C PRO A 209 -2.03 4.46 -2.12
N VAL A 210 -3.04 3.70 -1.71
CA VAL A 210 -2.93 2.28 -1.37
C VAL A 210 -3.94 1.47 -2.19
N ARG A 211 -3.72 0.16 -2.34
CA ARG A 211 -4.72 -0.78 -2.86
C ARG A 211 -4.73 -2.07 -2.05
N SER A 212 -5.79 -2.85 -2.21
CA SER A 212 -5.96 -4.17 -1.58
C SER A 212 -6.25 -5.22 -2.64
N PHE A 213 -5.76 -6.44 -2.46
CA PHE A 213 -5.92 -7.56 -3.39
C PHE A 213 -5.85 -8.92 -2.69
#